data_AF-A0A6P8TWC6-F1
#
_entry.id   AF-A0A6P8TWC6-F1
#
_cell.length_a   1.000
_cell.length_b   1.000
_cell.length_c   1.000
_cell.angle_alpha   90.00
_cell.angle_beta   90.00
_cell.angle_gamma   90.00
#
_symmetry.space_group_name_H-M   'P 1'
#
loop_
_entity.id
_entity.type
_entity.pdbx_description
1 polymer ?
#
loop_
_entity_poly.entity_id
_entity_poly.type
_entity_poly.pdbx_seq_one_letter_code
_entity_poly.pdbx_strand_id
1 'polypeptide(L)'
;MLDRRFPDWIHLVFNFVPGEGLSEGANQVWHADGYDKLKPFGIAISGCIDGFSRKCMWLRSGSTNNDPGIIAQYYLQCVSAFGLLPACLRTDCGTENGTMAAINCTLRSQHTDDFAGALSHMYGTSTANQRIESWWSFFRKQRTQFWIELFSDLRERHLFNGSHEHKCLLRYVFLGILQKDLDEYRQLWNNHTIRPVRLSQCPSGKPDAMYHLPHRFGGRECGFPVSWEALHHFDGIMQASSQYNLCGDENLEMHFVDLQRRSGLAPPVNWTAAVQNYISMKNMSGV
;
A
#
# COMPACT_ATOMS: atom_id res chain seq x y z
N MET A 1 10.44 4.82 23.58
CA MET A 1 9.41 5.77 23.10
C MET A 1 10.10 6.74 22.15
N LEU A 2 9.98 6.54 20.83
CA LEU A 2 10.40 7.55 19.85
C LEU A 2 9.21 8.48 19.62
N ASP A 3 9.44 9.77 19.79
CA ASP A 3 8.46 10.85 19.59
C ASP A 3 7.88 10.77 18.17
N ARG A 4 6.59 10.40 18.06
CA ARG A 4 5.87 10.17 16.80
C ARG A 4 5.23 11.46 16.23
N ARG A 5 5.84 12.63 16.46
CA ARG A 5 5.37 13.89 15.85
C ARG A 5 6.00 14.09 14.47
N PHE A 6 5.19 14.48 13.48
CA PHE A 6 5.64 14.79 12.13
C PHE A 6 6.60 16.00 12.14
N PRO A 7 7.86 15.86 11.66
CA PRO A 7 8.78 17.00 11.53
C PRO A 7 8.26 18.13 10.61
N ASP A 8 8.46 19.39 10.99
CA ASP A 8 7.94 20.59 10.29
C ASP A 8 8.46 20.80 8.85
N TRP A 9 9.54 20.14 8.44
CA TRP A 9 10.15 20.30 7.10
C TRP A 9 9.52 19.41 6.01
N ILE A 10 8.56 18.56 6.37
CA ILE A 10 7.87 17.60 5.48
C ILE A 10 7.00 18.28 4.41
N HIS A 11 6.76 19.59 4.46
CA HIS A 11 5.76 20.24 3.60
C HIS A 11 6.27 20.70 2.22
N LEU A 12 7.57 20.56 1.91
CA LEU A 12 8.19 21.20 0.74
C LEU A 12 8.13 20.39 -0.57
N VAL A 13 7.86 19.07 -0.55
CA VAL A 13 8.06 18.18 -1.73
C VAL A 13 6.78 17.96 -2.58
N PHE A 14 5.64 18.54 -2.22
CA PHE A 14 4.42 18.49 -3.06
C PHE A 14 4.28 19.65 -4.07
N ASN A 15 5.30 20.51 -4.21
CA ASN A 15 5.10 21.88 -4.69
C ASN A 15 5.67 22.23 -6.07
N PHE A 16 5.89 21.26 -6.96
CA PHE A 16 6.21 21.61 -8.33
C PHE A 16 5.68 20.53 -9.27
N VAL A 17 4.60 20.83 -10.01
CA VAL A 17 4.50 20.62 -11.47
C VAL A 17 3.33 21.48 -12.02
N PRO A 18 3.61 22.47 -12.90
CA PRO A 18 2.61 23.05 -13.79
C PRO A 18 2.28 22.04 -14.90
N GLY A 19 1.01 21.69 -15.09
CA GLY A 19 0.55 20.97 -16.28
C GLY A 19 -0.45 19.82 -16.07
N GLU A 20 -0.60 19.30 -14.86
CA GLU A 20 -1.75 18.44 -14.53
C GLU A 20 -2.85 19.33 -13.93
N GLY A 21 -4.03 19.35 -14.54
CA GLY A 21 -5.16 20.16 -14.06
C GLY A 21 -5.42 19.91 -12.57
N LEU A 22 -5.90 20.95 -11.86
CA LEU A 22 -6.36 20.77 -10.47
C LEU A 22 -7.32 19.57 -10.41
N SER A 23 -7.08 18.68 -9.45
CA SER A 23 -8.10 17.68 -9.15
C SER A 23 -9.34 18.41 -8.63
N GLU A 24 -10.48 18.14 -9.25
CA GLU A 24 -11.77 18.75 -8.97
C GLU A 24 -12.35 18.30 -7.62
N GLY A 25 -11.82 17.24 -7.03
CA GLY A 25 -12.36 16.69 -5.80
C GLY A 25 -11.86 15.31 -5.42
N ALA A 26 -12.32 14.85 -4.25
CA ALA A 26 -12.04 13.51 -3.76
C ALA A 26 -12.61 12.45 -4.71
N ASN A 27 -11.93 11.30 -4.82
CA ASN A 27 -12.26 10.18 -5.71
C ASN A 27 -12.24 10.50 -7.21
N GLN A 28 -11.71 11.66 -7.63
CA GLN A 28 -11.57 11.91 -9.06
C GLN A 28 -10.46 11.03 -9.66
N VAL A 29 -9.28 11.03 -9.04
CA VAL A 29 -8.16 10.19 -9.48
C VAL A 29 -7.55 9.47 -8.28
N TRP A 30 -7.56 8.14 -8.33
CA TRP A 30 -6.79 7.31 -7.41
C TRP A 30 -5.47 6.94 -8.06
N HIS A 31 -4.37 7.15 -7.36
CA HIS A 31 -3.02 6.84 -7.80
C HIS A 31 -2.57 5.57 -7.09
N ALA A 32 -2.41 4.47 -7.81
CA ALA A 32 -1.93 3.20 -7.27
C ALA A 32 -0.53 2.89 -7.79
N ASP A 33 0.31 2.31 -6.94
CA ASP A 33 1.71 2.04 -7.25
C ASP A 33 2.34 0.99 -6.32
N GLY A 34 3.44 0.39 -6.78
CA GLY A 34 4.28 -0.53 -6.03
C GLY A 34 5.47 0.17 -5.36
N TYR A 35 5.91 -0.35 -4.22
CA TYR A 35 7.06 0.17 -3.48
C TYR A 35 8.09 -0.93 -3.22
N ASP A 36 9.19 -0.87 -3.97
CA ASP A 36 10.16 -1.97 -4.09
C ASP A 36 11.38 -1.88 -3.16
N LYS A 37 11.44 -0.90 -2.24
CA LYS A 37 12.66 -0.70 -1.42
C LYS A 37 12.95 -1.85 -0.45
N LEU A 38 11.95 -2.67 -0.10
CA LEU A 38 12.13 -3.88 0.72
C LEU A 38 12.23 -5.18 -0.09
N LYS A 39 12.17 -5.10 -1.43
CA LYS A 39 12.28 -6.25 -2.34
C LYS A 39 13.58 -7.07 -2.15
N PRO A 40 14.75 -6.47 -1.82
CA PRO A 40 15.94 -7.25 -1.47
C PRO A 40 15.74 -8.24 -0.31
N PHE A 41 14.80 -7.93 0.60
CA PHE A 41 14.42 -8.77 1.75
C PHE A 41 13.19 -9.64 1.47
N GLY A 42 12.71 -9.63 0.22
CA GLY A 42 11.57 -10.43 -0.22
C GLY A 42 10.21 -9.83 0.14
N ILE A 43 10.14 -8.56 0.54
CA ILE A 43 8.88 -7.90 0.89
C ILE A 43 8.54 -6.87 -0.18
N ALA A 44 7.34 -6.98 -0.72
CA ALA A 44 6.75 -5.98 -1.61
C ALA A 44 5.68 -5.19 -0.86
N ILE A 45 5.55 -3.90 -1.16
CA ILE A 45 4.48 -3.05 -0.64
C ILE A 45 3.68 -2.47 -1.82
N SER A 46 2.37 -2.47 -1.73
CA SER A 46 1.46 -1.77 -2.65
C SER A 46 0.73 -0.66 -1.89
N GLY A 47 0.56 0.49 -2.53
CA GLY A 47 -0.19 1.60 -1.97
C GLY A 47 -1.10 2.25 -3.00
N CYS A 48 -2.10 2.96 -2.49
CA CYS A 48 -2.89 3.88 -3.28
C CYS A 48 -3.22 5.12 -2.47
N ILE A 49 -3.23 6.26 -3.16
CA ILE A 49 -3.67 7.54 -2.59
C ILE A 49 -4.71 8.21 -3.48
N ASP A 50 -5.63 8.95 -2.84
CA ASP A 50 -6.51 9.88 -3.53
C ASP A 50 -5.74 11.16 -3.93
N GLY A 51 -5.84 11.57 -5.19
CA GLY A 51 -5.05 12.67 -5.76
C GLY A 51 -5.38 14.05 -5.17
N PHE A 52 -6.63 14.28 -4.78
CA PHE A 52 -7.10 15.54 -4.20
C PHE A 52 -6.74 15.66 -2.73
N SER A 53 -7.22 14.71 -1.92
CA SER A 53 -7.09 14.73 -0.46
C SER A 53 -5.73 14.23 0.04
N ARG A 54 -4.98 13.48 -0.79
CA ARG A 54 -3.77 12.74 -0.39
C ARG A 54 -4.06 11.70 0.71
N LYS A 55 -5.31 11.27 0.85
CA LYS A 55 -5.69 10.16 1.73
C LYS A 55 -5.06 8.88 1.18
N CYS A 56 -4.38 8.14 2.05
CA CYS A 56 -3.89 6.81 1.73
C CYS A 56 -5.05 5.82 1.82
N MET A 57 -5.46 5.33 0.66
CA MET A 57 -6.62 4.46 0.47
C MET A 57 -6.30 3.06 0.99
N TRP A 58 -5.20 2.47 0.49
CA TRP A 58 -4.62 1.24 1.01
C TRP A 58 -3.09 1.33 1.12
N LEU A 59 -2.54 0.50 2.00
CA LEU A 59 -1.11 0.27 2.16
C LEU A 59 -0.91 -1.17 2.65
N ARG A 60 -0.45 -2.05 1.76
CA ARG A 60 -0.42 -3.50 1.98
C ARG A 60 0.96 -4.07 1.68
N SER A 61 1.46 -4.92 2.56
CA SER A 61 2.69 -5.69 2.35
C SER A 61 2.39 -7.12 1.97
N GLY A 62 3.19 -7.71 1.09
CA GLY A 62 3.08 -9.09 0.68
C GLY A 62 4.42 -9.68 0.23
N SER A 63 4.38 -10.95 -0.18
CA SER A 63 5.52 -11.66 -0.77
C SER A 63 5.84 -11.22 -2.19
N THR A 64 4.86 -10.69 -2.91
CA THR A 64 4.97 -10.19 -4.28
C THR A 64 4.01 -9.03 -4.53
N ASN A 65 4.43 -8.10 -5.37
CA ASN A 65 3.58 -7.08 -6.01
C ASN A 65 3.43 -7.33 -7.52
N ASN A 66 4.01 -8.40 -8.05
CA ASN A 66 3.96 -8.71 -9.48
C ASN A 66 2.75 -9.57 -9.87
N ASP A 67 1.97 -10.05 -8.89
CA ASP A 67 0.78 -10.86 -9.13
C ASP A 67 -0.45 -9.95 -9.31
N PRO A 68 -1.05 -9.91 -10.52
CA PRO A 68 -2.21 -9.07 -10.78
C PRO A 68 -3.42 -9.39 -9.89
N GLY A 69 -3.57 -10.64 -9.45
CA GLY A 69 -4.67 -11.07 -8.59
C GLY A 69 -4.60 -10.43 -7.20
N ILE A 70 -3.39 -10.31 -6.65
CA ILE A 70 -3.17 -9.67 -5.33
C ILE A 70 -3.48 -8.17 -5.41
N ILE A 71 -2.98 -7.48 -6.44
CA ILE A 71 -3.22 -6.05 -6.61
C ILE A 71 -4.72 -5.77 -6.84
N ALA A 72 -5.38 -6.61 -7.65
CA ALA A 72 -6.82 -6.55 -7.85
C ALA A 72 -7.60 -6.78 -6.54
N GLN A 73 -7.16 -7.70 -5.68
CA GLN A 73 -7.77 -7.92 -4.37
C GLN A 73 -7.68 -6.67 -3.48
N TYR A 74 -6.51 -6.04 -3.37
CA TYR A 74 -6.34 -4.82 -2.57
C TYR A 74 -7.28 -3.70 -3.04
N TYR A 75 -7.43 -3.55 -4.36
CA TYR A 75 -8.37 -2.61 -4.95
C TYR A 75 -9.83 -2.96 -4.62
N LEU A 76 -10.27 -4.20 -4.83
CA LEU A 76 -11.64 -4.64 -4.55
C LEU A 76 -11.99 -4.50 -3.06
N GLN A 77 -11.06 -4.85 -2.15
CA GLN A 77 -11.23 -4.63 -0.71
C GLN A 77 -11.40 -3.15 -0.38
N CYS A 78 -10.62 -2.27 -1.03
CA CYS A 78 -10.73 -0.83 -0.85
C CYS A 78 -12.09 -0.32 -1.36
N VAL A 79 -12.43 -0.61 -2.60
CA VAL A 79 -13.70 -0.21 -3.22
C VAL A 79 -14.89 -0.71 -2.39
N SER A 80 -14.87 -1.96 -1.93
CA SER A 80 -15.88 -2.54 -1.06
C SER A 80 -15.99 -1.81 0.28
N ALA A 81 -14.87 -1.48 0.92
CA ALA A 81 -14.85 -0.79 2.21
C ALA A 81 -15.37 0.67 2.13
N PHE A 82 -15.12 1.36 1.02
CA PHE A 82 -15.59 2.73 0.81
C PHE A 82 -16.97 2.80 0.15
N GLY A 83 -17.41 1.74 -0.52
CA GLY A 83 -18.64 1.74 -1.33
C GLY A 83 -18.56 2.66 -2.54
N LEU A 84 -17.35 3.02 -2.98
CA LEU A 84 -17.08 4.01 -4.02
C LEU A 84 -15.98 3.54 -4.97
N LEU A 85 -16.18 3.84 -6.26
CA LEU A 85 -15.18 3.76 -7.32
C LEU A 85 -14.60 5.15 -7.60
N PRO A 86 -13.31 5.26 -7.94
CA PRO A 86 -12.79 6.50 -8.47
C PRO A 86 -13.35 6.79 -9.87
N ALA A 87 -13.44 8.06 -10.25
CA ALA A 87 -13.76 8.44 -11.62
C ALA A 87 -12.70 7.90 -12.60
N CYS A 88 -11.43 8.05 -12.21
CA CYS A 88 -10.30 7.49 -12.92
C CYS A 88 -9.30 6.81 -11.97
N LEU A 89 -8.83 5.63 -12.36
CA LEU A 89 -7.70 4.95 -11.73
C LEU A 89 -6.42 5.20 -12.53
N ARG A 90 -5.36 5.64 -11.86
CA ARG A 90 -4.06 5.87 -12.47
C ARG A 90 -3.02 4.91 -11.92
N THR A 91 -2.31 4.25 -12.82
CA THR A 91 -1.23 3.33 -12.51
C THR A 91 -0.05 3.58 -13.43
N ASP A 92 1.11 3.03 -13.09
CA ASP A 92 2.17 2.87 -14.08
C ASP A 92 1.82 1.78 -15.12
N CYS A 93 2.69 1.61 -16.12
CA CYS A 93 2.53 0.59 -17.17
C CYS A 93 2.91 -0.83 -16.71
N GLY A 94 2.94 -1.11 -15.41
CA GLY A 94 3.22 -2.44 -14.86
C GLY A 94 2.15 -3.46 -15.25
N THR A 95 2.57 -4.68 -15.59
CA THR A 95 1.63 -5.75 -15.99
C THR A 95 0.79 -6.26 -14.82
N GLU A 96 1.28 -6.09 -13.58
CA GLU A 96 0.57 -6.37 -12.34
C GLU A 96 -0.71 -5.52 -12.19
N ASN A 97 -0.76 -4.34 -12.78
CA ASN A 97 -1.89 -3.43 -12.63
C ASN A 97 -3.05 -3.73 -13.60
N GLY A 98 -2.83 -4.59 -14.60
CA GLY A 98 -3.79 -4.84 -15.68
C GLY A 98 -5.13 -5.38 -15.20
N THR A 99 -5.15 -6.29 -14.22
CA THR A 99 -6.41 -6.87 -13.70
C THR A 99 -7.21 -5.82 -12.92
N MET A 100 -6.54 -5.05 -12.08
CA MET A 100 -7.17 -3.93 -11.34
C MET A 100 -7.75 -2.88 -12.31
N ALA A 101 -6.98 -2.51 -13.35
CA ALA A 101 -7.44 -1.59 -14.39
C ALA A 101 -8.68 -2.11 -15.11
N ALA A 102 -8.67 -3.38 -15.53
CA ALA A 102 -9.79 -4.02 -16.19
C ALA A 102 -11.06 -4.02 -15.31
N ILE A 103 -10.93 -4.35 -14.02
CA ILE A 103 -12.05 -4.33 -13.06
C ILE A 103 -12.65 -2.92 -12.96
N ASN A 104 -11.83 -1.89 -12.79
CA ASN A 104 -12.31 -0.50 -12.71
C ASN A 104 -13.09 -0.13 -13.99
N CYS A 105 -12.54 -0.43 -15.17
CA CYS A 105 -13.19 -0.20 -16.45
C CYS A 105 -14.51 -0.96 -16.59
N THR A 106 -14.58 -2.21 -16.14
CA THR A 106 -15.81 -3.00 -16.18
C THR A 106 -16.88 -2.43 -15.25
N LEU A 107 -16.54 -2.11 -14.00
CA LEU A 107 -17.47 -1.51 -13.04
C LEU A 107 -17.94 -0.12 -13.47
N ARG A 108 -17.11 0.59 -14.25
CA ARG A 108 -17.43 1.92 -14.79
C ARG A 108 -18.13 1.87 -16.16
N SER A 109 -18.36 0.70 -16.75
CA SER A 109 -18.87 0.55 -18.12
C SER A 109 -20.27 1.09 -18.37
N GLN A 110 -21.12 1.13 -17.35
CA GLN A 110 -22.51 1.61 -17.45
C GLN A 110 -22.67 3.09 -17.11
N HIS A 111 -21.59 3.77 -16.70
CA HIS A 111 -21.62 5.19 -16.40
C HIS A 111 -21.53 6.04 -17.68
N THR A 112 -21.89 7.31 -17.59
CA THR A 112 -22.05 8.19 -18.76
C THR A 112 -21.18 9.46 -18.71
N ASP A 113 -20.28 9.57 -17.74
CA ASP A 113 -19.32 10.68 -17.69
C ASP A 113 -18.14 10.45 -18.63
N ASP A 114 -17.34 11.51 -18.85
CA ASP A 114 -16.24 11.52 -19.81
C ASP A 114 -15.16 10.44 -19.54
N PHE A 115 -15.06 9.95 -18.29
CA PHE A 115 -14.12 8.91 -17.88
C PHE A 115 -14.79 7.54 -17.76
N ALA A 116 -15.98 7.30 -18.30
CA ALA A 116 -16.65 6.02 -18.14
C ALA A 116 -15.97 4.88 -18.92
N GLY A 117 -16.21 3.65 -18.47
CA GLY A 117 -15.72 2.43 -19.13
C GLY A 117 -14.20 2.41 -19.30
N ALA A 118 -13.73 2.20 -20.53
CA ALA A 118 -12.30 2.09 -20.86
C ALA A 118 -11.49 3.37 -20.57
N LEU A 119 -12.15 4.54 -20.49
CA LEU A 119 -11.50 5.82 -20.17
C LEU A 119 -11.35 6.05 -18.66
N SER A 120 -11.88 5.13 -17.83
CA SER A 120 -11.78 5.20 -16.37
C SER A 120 -10.41 4.76 -15.86
N HIS A 121 -9.49 4.39 -16.75
CA HIS A 121 -8.11 4.05 -16.39
C HIS A 121 -7.12 4.83 -17.26
N MET A 122 -6.05 5.30 -16.64
CA MET A 122 -4.97 5.98 -17.32
C MET A 122 -3.62 5.37 -16.93
N TYR A 123 -2.87 4.94 -17.94
CA TYR A 123 -1.45 4.65 -17.77
C TYR A 123 -0.66 5.96 -17.73
N GLY A 124 0.14 6.13 -16.67
CA GLY A 124 1.17 7.16 -16.61
C GLY A 124 2.56 6.54 -16.73
N THR A 125 3.54 7.29 -17.25
CA THR A 125 4.94 6.96 -16.93
C THR A 125 5.14 7.05 -15.41
N SER A 126 6.14 6.36 -14.84
CA SER A 126 6.43 6.50 -13.39
C SER A 126 6.67 7.96 -13.00
N THR A 127 7.22 8.77 -13.91
CA THR A 127 7.39 10.23 -13.75
C THR A 127 6.09 11.04 -13.78
N ALA A 128 4.98 10.46 -14.24
CA ALA A 128 3.65 11.06 -14.25
C ALA A 128 2.79 10.61 -13.05
N ASN A 129 3.16 9.53 -12.34
CA ASN A 129 2.51 9.12 -11.09
C ASN A 129 3.04 9.90 -9.86
N GLN A 130 3.28 11.20 -10.03
CA GLN A 130 4.05 12.03 -9.11
C GLN A 130 3.46 12.12 -7.71
N ARG A 131 2.13 11.99 -7.61
CA ARG A 131 1.41 12.09 -6.33
C ARG A 131 1.84 11.00 -5.38
N ILE A 132 1.78 9.74 -5.81
CA ILE A 132 2.14 8.60 -4.98
C ILE A 132 3.65 8.45 -4.85
N GLU A 133 4.42 8.81 -5.88
CA GLU A 133 5.89 8.85 -5.79
C GLU A 133 6.41 9.88 -4.77
N SER A 134 5.79 11.06 -4.72
CA SER A 134 6.06 12.05 -3.67
C SER A 134 5.65 11.52 -2.29
N TRP A 135 4.52 10.83 -2.20
CA TRP A 135 4.07 10.17 -0.96
C TRP A 135 5.07 9.10 -0.49
N TRP A 136 5.60 8.27 -1.40
CA TRP A 136 6.62 7.26 -1.10
C TRP A 136 7.89 7.86 -0.52
N SER A 137 8.26 9.07 -0.93
CA SER A 137 9.41 9.79 -0.36
C SER A 137 9.22 10.12 1.13
N PHE A 138 8.00 10.43 1.56
CA PHE A 138 7.68 10.64 2.98
C PHE A 138 7.64 9.33 3.74
N PHE A 139 6.96 8.33 3.18
CA PHE A 139 6.89 7.00 3.76
C PHE A 139 8.28 6.40 3.97
N ARG A 140 9.20 6.62 3.02
CA ARG A 140 10.61 6.26 3.14
C ARG A 140 11.23 6.84 4.40
N LYS A 141 11.20 8.17 4.52
CA LYS A 141 11.86 8.91 5.58
C LYS A 141 11.27 8.65 6.97
N GLN A 142 9.96 8.43 7.06
CA GLN A 142 9.24 8.37 8.33
C GLN A 142 9.00 6.94 8.85
N ARG A 143 9.03 5.94 7.96
CA ARG A 143 8.69 4.56 8.31
C ARG A 143 9.65 3.54 7.75
N THR A 144 9.77 3.40 6.44
CA THR A 144 10.52 2.25 5.88
C THR A 144 12.03 2.35 6.07
N GLN A 145 12.58 3.53 6.37
CA GLN A 145 14.00 3.68 6.71
C GLN A 145 14.40 2.74 7.85
N PHE A 146 13.61 2.70 8.92
CA PHE A 146 13.81 1.79 10.05
C PHE A 146 13.84 0.32 9.62
N TRP A 147 12.88 -0.11 8.81
CA TRP A 147 12.81 -1.50 8.35
C TRP A 147 13.99 -1.89 7.45
N ILE A 148 14.44 -0.96 6.60
CA ILE A 148 15.63 -1.19 5.78
C ILE A 148 16.89 -1.32 6.64
N GLU A 149 17.07 -0.46 7.63
CA GLU A 149 18.20 -0.53 8.56
C GLU A 149 18.16 -1.83 9.34
N LEU A 150 17.01 -2.18 9.94
CA LEU A 150 16.83 -3.42 10.70
C LEU A 150 17.20 -4.67 9.89
N PHE A 151 16.72 -4.79 8.64
CA PHE A 151 17.03 -5.96 7.81
C PHE A 151 18.44 -5.90 7.22
N SER A 152 19.00 -4.71 7.02
CA SER A 152 20.41 -4.55 6.63
C SER A 152 21.33 -5.02 7.76
N ASP A 153 21.03 -4.70 9.02
CA ASP A 153 21.77 -5.18 10.19
C ASP A 153 21.75 -6.72 10.29
N LEU A 154 20.62 -7.36 10.00
CA LEU A 154 20.54 -8.83 9.93
C LEU A 154 21.50 -9.38 8.86
N ARG A 155 21.58 -8.73 7.70
CA ARG A 155 22.48 -9.13 6.62
C ARG A 155 23.95 -8.92 6.99
N GLU A 156 24.29 -7.77 7.55
CA GLU A 156 25.66 -7.41 7.97
C GLU A 156 26.19 -8.34 9.06
N ARG A 157 25.31 -8.85 9.93
CA ARG A 157 25.64 -9.86 10.95
C ARG A 157 25.64 -11.30 10.43
N HIS A 158 25.52 -11.51 9.12
CA HIS A 158 25.43 -12.83 8.48
C HIS A 158 24.22 -13.67 8.95
N LEU A 159 23.17 -13.03 9.48
CA LEU A 159 21.91 -13.67 9.85
C LEU A 159 20.91 -13.73 8.68
N PHE A 160 21.16 -12.95 7.63
CA PHE A 160 20.36 -12.93 6.39
C PHE A 160 21.27 -12.96 5.16
N ASN A 161 21.11 -13.94 4.27
CA ASN A 161 21.93 -14.07 3.06
C ASN A 161 21.16 -13.74 1.76
N GLY A 162 19.84 -13.51 1.82
CA GLY A 162 19.01 -13.22 0.66
C GLY A 162 18.52 -14.42 -0.14
N SER A 163 18.78 -15.66 0.35
CA SER A 163 18.23 -16.88 -0.23
C SER A 163 16.69 -16.89 -0.18
N HIS A 164 16.08 -17.79 -0.93
CA HIS A 164 14.63 -17.96 -0.94
C HIS A 164 14.12 -18.30 0.46
N GLU A 165 14.75 -19.26 1.14
CA GLU A 165 14.41 -19.73 2.48
C GLU A 165 14.52 -18.61 3.52
N HIS A 166 15.59 -17.81 3.45
CA HIS A 166 15.76 -16.65 4.33
C HIS A 166 14.70 -15.58 4.11
N LYS A 167 14.34 -15.30 2.87
CA LYS A 167 13.25 -14.36 2.54
C LYS A 167 11.90 -14.89 3.03
N CYS A 168 11.63 -16.18 2.86
CA CYS A 168 10.44 -16.83 3.39
C CYS A 168 10.39 -16.74 4.92
N LEU A 169 11.48 -17.08 5.62
CA LEU A 169 11.54 -16.99 7.08
C LEU A 169 11.38 -15.54 7.58
N LEU A 170 12.03 -14.58 6.92
CA LEU A 170 11.89 -13.17 7.26
C LEU A 170 10.44 -12.72 7.10
N ARG A 171 9.77 -13.05 5.99
CA ARG A 171 8.34 -12.75 5.81
C ARG A 171 7.48 -13.43 6.87
N TYR A 172 7.69 -14.72 7.12
CA TYR A 172 6.93 -15.48 8.11
C TYR A 172 6.94 -14.78 9.48
N VAL A 173 8.10 -14.30 9.91
CA VAL A 173 8.27 -13.69 11.24
C VAL A 173 7.87 -12.21 11.27
N PHE A 174 8.19 -11.43 10.22
CA PHE A 174 8.07 -9.97 10.25
C PHE A 174 6.86 -9.41 9.50
N LEU A 175 6.28 -10.11 8.53
CA LEU A 175 5.27 -9.53 7.63
C LEU A 175 4.03 -9.06 8.39
N GLY A 176 3.57 -9.82 9.40
CA GLY A 176 2.45 -9.41 10.25
C GLY A 176 2.75 -8.16 11.10
N ILE A 177 3.97 -8.05 11.63
CA ILE A 177 4.41 -6.86 12.39
C ILE A 177 4.52 -5.65 11.48
N LEU A 178 5.10 -5.84 10.29
CA LEU A 178 5.23 -4.79 9.29
C LEU A 178 3.85 -4.31 8.86
N GLN A 179 2.93 -5.21 8.50
CA GLN A 179 1.57 -4.84 8.09
C GLN A 179 0.85 -4.03 9.17
N LYS A 180 1.00 -4.40 10.45
CA LYS A 180 0.47 -3.61 11.57
C LYS A 180 1.07 -2.20 11.62
N ASP A 181 2.38 -2.06 11.45
CA ASP A 181 3.04 -0.74 11.38
C ASP A 181 2.57 0.09 10.17
N LEU A 182 2.32 -0.56 9.02
CA LEU A 182 1.73 0.08 7.84
C LEU A 182 0.31 0.58 8.12
N ASP A 183 -0.52 -0.21 8.78
CA ASP A 183 -1.89 0.17 9.14
C ASP A 183 -1.89 1.34 10.14
N GLU A 184 -1.02 1.32 11.16
CA GLU A 184 -0.82 2.44 12.10
C GLU A 184 -0.34 3.70 11.36
N TYR A 185 0.62 3.58 10.44
CA TYR A 185 1.12 4.71 9.66
C TYR A 185 0.03 5.30 8.77
N ARG A 186 -0.76 4.46 8.10
CA ARG A 186 -1.88 4.91 7.26
C ARG A 186 -2.88 5.73 8.06
N GLN A 187 -3.24 5.29 9.27
CA GLN A 187 -4.13 6.04 10.17
C GLN A 187 -3.52 7.39 10.58
N LEU A 188 -2.25 7.40 10.96
CA LEU A 188 -1.54 8.63 11.33
C LEU A 188 -1.45 9.60 10.17
N TRP A 189 -1.10 9.12 8.97
CA TRP A 189 -1.07 9.92 7.75
C TRP A 189 -2.47 10.46 7.43
N ASN A 190 -3.51 9.65 7.50
CA ASN A 190 -4.84 10.12 7.12
C ASN A 190 -5.40 11.20 8.08
N ASN A 191 -4.88 11.26 9.32
CA ASN A 191 -5.30 12.22 10.34
C ASN A 191 -4.34 13.40 10.56
N HIS A 192 -3.15 13.39 9.96
CA HIS A 192 -2.19 14.50 10.10
C HIS A 192 -2.66 15.75 9.36
N THR A 193 -2.27 16.92 9.85
CA THR A 193 -2.58 18.19 9.18
C THR A 193 -1.52 18.50 8.13
N ILE A 194 -1.93 18.56 6.86
CA ILE A 194 -1.09 19.08 5.80
C ILE A 194 -1.20 20.60 5.78
N ARG A 195 -0.07 21.28 5.96
CA ARG A 195 -0.03 22.75 6.02
C ARG A 195 -0.25 23.38 4.63
N PRO A 196 -0.86 24.56 4.56
CA PRO A 196 -0.95 25.33 3.33
C PRO A 196 0.45 25.70 2.82
N VAL A 197 0.64 25.62 1.51
CA VAL A 197 1.86 26.10 0.84
C VAL A 197 1.47 27.15 -0.20
N ARG A 198 2.08 28.33 -0.13
CA ARG A 198 1.69 29.53 -0.91
C ARG A 198 1.64 29.32 -2.43
N LEU A 199 2.47 28.43 -2.97
CA LEU A 199 2.56 28.14 -4.40
C LEU A 199 1.79 26.88 -4.81
N SER A 200 1.22 26.16 -3.86
CA SER A 200 0.51 24.92 -4.15
C SER A 200 -0.95 25.23 -4.49
N GLN A 201 -1.42 24.68 -5.61
CA GLN A 201 -2.83 24.66 -5.95
C GLN A 201 -3.60 23.52 -5.27
N CYS A 202 -2.91 22.69 -4.46
CA CYS A 202 -3.53 21.56 -3.76
C CYS A 202 -4.22 22.04 -2.47
N PRO A 203 -5.34 21.42 -2.09
CA PRO A 203 -5.98 21.75 -0.81
C PRO A 203 -5.04 21.46 0.36
N SER A 204 -5.32 22.06 1.51
CA SER A 204 -4.58 21.84 2.76
C SER A 204 -5.54 21.50 3.89
N GLY A 205 -5.08 20.76 4.89
CA GLY A 205 -5.92 20.19 5.92
C GLY A 205 -5.59 18.72 6.20
N LYS A 206 -6.48 18.05 6.94
CA LYS A 206 -6.34 16.61 7.21
C LYS A 206 -6.81 15.81 5.99
N PRO A 207 -6.06 14.81 5.49
CA PRO A 207 -6.49 13.98 4.37
C PRO A 207 -7.90 13.40 4.55
N ASP A 208 -8.22 12.87 5.71
CA ASP A 208 -9.57 12.36 6.00
C ASP A 208 -10.65 13.44 5.90
N ALA A 209 -10.38 14.65 6.42
CA ALA A 209 -11.33 15.75 6.33
C ALA A 209 -11.53 16.22 4.88
N MET A 210 -10.43 16.32 4.11
CA MET A 210 -10.48 16.71 2.69
C MET A 210 -11.20 15.66 1.85
N TYR A 211 -11.04 14.38 2.18
CA TYR A 211 -11.68 13.27 1.48
C TYR A 211 -13.18 13.21 1.76
N HIS A 212 -13.60 13.29 3.03
CA HIS A 212 -15.02 13.13 3.41
C HIS A 212 -15.84 14.42 3.30
N LEU A 213 -15.20 15.60 3.32
CA LEU A 213 -15.87 16.90 3.22
C LEU A 213 -15.21 17.78 2.15
N PRO A 214 -15.08 17.31 0.90
CA PRO A 214 -14.29 18.01 -0.13
C PRO A 214 -14.80 19.42 -0.43
N HIS A 215 -16.11 19.66 -0.29
CA HIS A 215 -16.75 20.97 -0.44
C HIS A 215 -16.20 22.05 0.51
N ARG A 216 -15.67 21.66 1.68
CA ARG A 216 -15.03 22.62 2.61
C ARG A 216 -13.62 23.03 2.19
N PHE A 217 -13.07 22.34 1.20
CA PHE A 217 -11.71 22.53 0.70
C PHE A 217 -11.68 22.90 -0.79
N GLY A 218 -12.81 23.38 -1.32
CA GLY A 218 -12.93 23.82 -2.72
C GLY A 218 -13.01 22.70 -3.75
N GLY A 219 -13.24 21.45 -3.31
CA GLY A 219 -13.47 20.31 -4.20
C GLY A 219 -14.88 19.75 -4.10
N ARG A 220 -15.17 18.68 -4.83
CA ARG A 220 -16.42 17.92 -4.75
C ARG A 220 -16.19 16.42 -4.51
N GLU A 221 -17.26 15.67 -4.32
CA GLU A 221 -17.22 14.21 -4.38
C GLU A 221 -17.31 13.81 -5.86
N CYS A 222 -16.31 13.09 -6.36
CA CYS A 222 -16.22 12.63 -7.75
C CYS A 222 -16.35 11.12 -7.88
N GLY A 223 -16.54 10.41 -6.77
CA GLY A 223 -16.65 8.95 -6.72
C GLY A 223 -18.02 8.47 -7.16
N PHE A 224 -18.04 7.22 -7.61
CA PHE A 224 -19.25 6.55 -8.09
C PHE A 224 -19.66 5.44 -7.13
N PRO A 225 -20.91 5.44 -6.62
CA PRO A 225 -21.40 4.35 -5.79
C PRO A 225 -21.26 3.01 -6.50
N VAL A 226 -20.84 1.98 -5.77
CA VAL A 226 -20.79 0.60 -6.26
C VAL A 226 -21.72 -0.27 -5.43
N SER A 227 -22.49 -1.12 -6.11
CA SER A 227 -23.39 -2.05 -5.44
C SER A 227 -22.66 -3.33 -5.05
N TRP A 228 -23.15 -4.01 -4.01
CA TRP A 228 -22.60 -5.30 -3.60
C TRP A 228 -22.77 -6.38 -4.67
N GLU A 229 -23.85 -6.32 -5.43
CA GLU A 229 -24.13 -7.23 -6.55
C GLU A 229 -23.08 -7.07 -7.66
N ALA A 230 -22.65 -5.84 -7.96
CA ALA A 230 -21.60 -5.59 -8.93
C ALA A 230 -20.25 -6.16 -8.46
N LEU A 231 -19.95 -6.07 -7.16
CA LEU A 231 -18.72 -6.62 -6.56
C LEU A 231 -18.72 -8.15 -6.48
N HIS A 232 -19.89 -8.78 -6.29
CA HIS A 232 -20.02 -10.24 -6.20
C HIS A 232 -19.56 -10.96 -7.47
N HIS A 233 -19.58 -10.31 -8.62
CA HIS A 233 -19.00 -10.86 -9.85
C HIS A 233 -17.49 -11.13 -9.75
N PHE A 234 -16.81 -10.52 -8.78
CA PHE A 234 -15.37 -10.65 -8.55
C PHE A 234 -15.01 -11.45 -7.29
N ASP A 235 -15.97 -12.12 -6.67
CA ASP A 235 -15.76 -12.90 -5.44
C ASP A 235 -14.67 -13.96 -5.59
N GLY A 236 -14.53 -14.56 -6.78
CA GLY A 236 -13.45 -15.51 -7.05
C GLY A 236 -12.06 -14.92 -6.82
N ILE A 237 -11.84 -13.65 -7.19
CA ILE A 237 -10.56 -12.94 -6.95
C ILE A 237 -10.40 -12.64 -5.46
N MET A 238 -11.47 -12.25 -4.76
CA MET A 238 -11.44 -11.97 -3.33
C MET A 238 -11.19 -13.22 -2.48
N GLN A 239 -11.69 -14.39 -2.91
CA GLN A 239 -11.59 -15.66 -2.19
C GLN A 239 -10.28 -16.39 -2.45
N ALA A 240 -9.80 -16.45 -3.70
CA ALA A 240 -8.54 -17.12 -4.06
C ALA A 240 -7.32 -16.59 -3.28
N SER A 241 -7.43 -15.36 -2.80
CA SER A 241 -6.36 -14.61 -2.15
C SER A 241 -6.39 -14.66 -0.62
N SER A 242 -7.44 -15.22 -0.01
CA SER A 242 -7.45 -15.60 1.41
C SER A 242 -6.49 -16.76 1.73
N GLN A 243 -5.96 -17.40 0.69
CA GLN A 243 -4.99 -18.49 0.74
C GLN A 243 -3.55 -18.02 0.53
N TYR A 244 -3.26 -16.72 0.40
CA TYR A 244 -1.87 -16.28 0.24
C TYR A 244 -1.08 -16.43 1.53
N ASN A 245 -0.26 -17.47 1.53
CA ASN A 245 0.77 -17.78 2.48
C ASN A 245 1.66 -16.56 2.80
N LEU A 246 1.75 -16.21 4.09
CA LEU A 246 2.54 -15.09 4.60
C LEU A 246 4.00 -15.18 4.12
N CYS A 247 4.53 -16.40 4.02
CA CYS A 247 5.90 -16.65 3.63
C CYS A 247 6.11 -16.70 2.12
N GLY A 248 5.04 -16.77 1.31
CA GLY A 248 5.10 -16.84 -0.16
C GLY A 248 5.49 -18.21 -0.73
N ASP A 249 5.58 -19.23 0.12
CA ASP A 249 5.88 -20.63 -0.22
C ASP A 249 5.13 -21.55 0.77
N GLU A 250 4.28 -22.44 0.26
CA GLU A 250 3.41 -23.24 1.14
C GLU A 250 4.18 -24.28 1.96
N ASN A 251 5.19 -24.89 1.36
CA ASN A 251 5.96 -25.95 2.01
C ASN A 251 6.83 -25.37 3.13
N LEU A 252 7.48 -24.23 2.87
CA LEU A 252 8.27 -23.55 3.88
C LEU A 252 7.40 -22.97 4.99
N GLU A 253 6.20 -22.46 4.68
CA GLU A 253 5.29 -21.97 5.72
C GLU A 253 4.84 -23.09 6.66
N MET A 254 4.44 -24.24 6.12
CA MET A 254 4.09 -25.42 6.93
C MET A 254 5.26 -25.86 7.81
N HIS A 255 6.48 -25.86 7.27
CA HIS A 255 7.69 -26.15 8.02
C HIS A 255 7.93 -25.15 9.16
N PHE A 256 7.81 -23.85 8.91
CA PHE A 256 8.01 -22.81 9.93
C PHE A 256 6.92 -22.84 11.01
N VAL A 257 5.66 -23.12 10.65
CA VAL A 257 4.57 -23.30 11.62
C VAL A 257 4.83 -24.48 12.54
N ASP A 258 5.23 -25.63 12.00
CA ASP A 258 5.59 -26.79 12.81
C ASP A 258 6.80 -26.52 13.70
N LEU A 259 7.83 -25.86 13.15
CA LEU A 259 9.00 -25.46 13.91
C LEU A 259 8.66 -24.52 15.06
N GLN A 260 7.89 -23.46 14.79
CA GLN A 260 7.46 -22.51 15.82
C GLN A 260 6.67 -23.21 16.93
N ARG A 261 5.77 -24.12 16.56
CA ARG A 261 4.97 -24.91 17.52
C ARG A 261 5.85 -25.80 18.40
N ARG A 262 6.79 -26.54 17.82
CA ARG A 262 7.70 -27.45 18.56
C ARG A 262 8.60 -26.69 19.52
N SER A 263 9.03 -25.49 19.14
CA SER A 263 9.92 -24.66 19.94
C SER A 263 9.19 -23.83 21.01
N GLY A 264 7.86 -23.85 21.06
CA GLY A 264 7.06 -23.10 22.02
C GLY A 264 7.17 -21.57 21.85
N LEU A 265 7.62 -21.10 20.68
CA LEU A 265 7.80 -19.67 20.41
C LEU A 265 6.43 -19.01 20.17
N ALA A 266 6.06 -18.06 21.02
CA ALA A 266 4.87 -17.25 20.77
C ALA A 266 5.03 -16.39 19.50
N PRO A 267 3.96 -16.12 18.74
CA PRO A 267 4.00 -15.17 17.64
C PRO A 267 4.53 -13.81 18.13
N PRO A 268 5.43 -13.17 17.37
CA PRO A 268 6.00 -11.91 17.80
C PRO A 268 4.90 -10.84 17.82
N VAL A 269 4.96 -9.94 18.82
CA VAL A 269 4.02 -8.82 18.98
C VAL A 269 4.61 -7.46 18.62
N ASN A 270 5.94 -7.42 18.47
CA ASN A 270 6.71 -6.23 18.09
C ASN A 270 7.99 -6.65 17.36
N TRP A 271 8.70 -5.69 16.78
CA TRP A 271 9.90 -5.95 15.98
C TRP A 271 11.04 -6.58 16.79
N THR A 272 11.17 -6.27 18.08
CA THR A 272 12.23 -6.82 18.93
C THR A 272 12.02 -8.31 19.19
N ALA A 273 10.79 -8.70 19.52
CA ALA A 273 10.40 -10.10 19.63
C ALA A 273 10.52 -10.83 18.28
N ALA A 274 10.20 -10.15 17.17
CA ALA A 274 10.37 -10.69 15.83
C ALA A 274 11.85 -10.99 15.50
N VAL A 275 12.79 -10.12 15.89
CA VAL A 275 14.24 -10.39 15.74
C VAL A 275 14.65 -11.63 16.54
N GLN A 276 14.20 -11.75 17.79
CA GLN A 276 14.49 -12.92 18.62
C GLN A 276 13.94 -14.20 17.99
N ASN A 277 12.67 -14.20 17.59
CA ASN A 277 12.05 -15.34 16.91
C ASN A 277 12.77 -15.70 15.62
N TYR A 278 13.13 -14.71 14.79
CA TYR A 278 13.85 -14.94 13.54
C TYR A 278 15.19 -15.64 13.78
N ILE A 279 15.99 -15.16 14.73
CA ILE A 279 17.29 -15.77 15.07
C ILE A 279 17.11 -17.19 15.62
N SER A 280 16.17 -17.38 16.54
CA SER A 280 15.87 -18.71 17.10
C SER A 280 15.43 -19.68 16.01
N MET A 281 14.46 -19.29 15.18
CA MET A 281 13.94 -20.16 14.12
C MET A 281 15.00 -20.47 13.06
N LYS A 282 15.80 -19.48 12.64
CA LYS A 282 16.94 -19.68 11.73
C LYS A 282 17.90 -20.76 12.24
N ASN A 283 18.29 -20.68 13.50
CA ASN A 283 19.22 -21.62 14.11
C ASN A 283 18.65 -23.05 14.18
N MET A 284 17.32 -23.19 14.28
CA MET A 284 16.66 -24.49 14.36
C MET A 284 16.29 -25.08 12.99
N SER A 285 16.00 -24.24 12.00
CA SER A 285 15.64 -24.68 10.65
C SER A 285 16.84 -25.12 9.80
N GLY A 286 18.07 -24.83 10.25
CA GLY A 286 19.29 -25.09 9.48
C GLY A 286 19.40 -24.24 8.21
N VAL A 287 18.64 -23.14 8.17
CA VAL A 287 18.61 -22.15 7.08
C VAL A 287 19.66 -21.07 7.36
#